data_AF-A0A260S9N6-F1
#
_entry.id   AF-A0A260S9N6-F1
#
_cell.length_a   1.000
_cell.length_b   1.000
_cell.length_c   1.000
_cell.angle_alpha   90.00
_cell.angle_beta   90.00
_cell.angle_gamma   90.00
#
_symmetry.space_group_name_H-M   'P 1'
#
loop_
_entity.id
_entity.type
_entity.pdbx_description
1 polymer ?
#
loop_
_entity_poly.entity_id
_entity_poly.type
_entity_poly.pdbx_seq_one_letter_code
_entity_poly.pdbx_strand_id
1 'polypeptide(L)'
;MGVTLAKGGNVSLTKEAPNLTAVSVGLGWDVRATTGGDFDLDASAIGLRTTKKALSDSYFVFYNNLRSPDGAIEHTGDNRTGEGEGDDESIDVDLVALTPDVDSIVFPVSIHNADALGQNFGQVVNAFIRVVDKSDGRELARFDLSEDASTETAMVFGELYRRGAEWKFRAIGQGYASGLEGIVRDFGIDVG
;
A
#
# COMPACT_ATOMS: atom_id res chain seq x y z
N MET A 1 0.98 17.95 10.59
CA MET A 1 2.23 17.48 9.98
C MET A 1 2.38 16.03 10.41
N GLY A 2 2.28 15.10 9.48
CA GLY A 2 2.50 13.68 9.76
C GLY A 2 3.97 13.38 9.97
N VAL A 3 4.26 12.16 10.42
CA VAL A 3 5.63 11.70 10.62
C VAL A 3 6.20 11.24 9.27
N THR A 4 7.20 11.95 8.75
CA THR A 4 7.97 11.49 7.59
C THR A 4 8.86 10.33 8.00
N LEU A 5 8.63 9.17 7.40
CA LEU A 5 9.38 7.95 7.60
C LEU A 5 10.47 7.82 6.53
N ALA A 6 11.61 7.28 6.92
CA ALA A 6 12.60 6.76 5.99
C ALA A 6 12.41 5.24 5.79
N LYS A 7 13.08 4.67 4.79
CA LYS A 7 13.05 3.23 4.50
C LYS A 7 13.44 2.43 5.76
N GLY A 8 12.58 1.51 6.18
CA GLY A 8 12.75 0.73 7.42
C GLY A 8 12.22 1.42 8.70
N GLY A 9 11.78 2.68 8.61
CA GLY A 9 11.20 3.44 9.72
C GLY A 9 9.86 2.87 10.18
N ASN A 10 9.54 3.07 11.45
CA ASN A 10 8.23 2.71 12.00
C ASN A 10 7.68 3.81 12.89
N VAL A 11 6.37 3.95 12.89
CA VAL A 11 5.61 4.90 13.71
C VAL A 11 4.44 4.17 14.37
N SER A 12 4.16 4.54 15.63
CA SER A 12 2.98 4.06 16.33
C SER A 12 1.78 4.91 15.93
N LEU A 13 0.88 4.36 15.12
CA LEU A 13 -0.34 5.07 14.72
C LEU A 13 -1.24 5.33 15.93
N THR A 14 -1.32 4.39 16.88
CA THR A 14 -2.07 4.60 18.13
C THR A 14 -1.52 5.72 19.01
N LYS A 15 -0.23 6.08 18.88
CA LYS A 15 0.33 7.22 19.62
C LYS A 15 -0.03 8.55 18.97
N GLU A 16 -0.06 8.58 17.64
CA GLU A 16 -0.49 9.76 16.88
C GLU A 16 -2.01 9.96 16.97
N ALA A 17 -2.76 8.86 16.97
CA ALA A 17 -4.20 8.78 17.03
C ALA A 17 -4.65 7.70 18.04
N PRO A 18 -4.89 8.05 19.32
CA PRO A 18 -5.28 7.09 20.35
C PRO A 18 -6.67 6.47 20.12
N ASN A 19 -7.53 7.12 19.33
CA ASN A 19 -8.87 6.63 18.97
C ASN A 19 -8.93 6.17 17.52
N LEU A 20 -7.83 5.68 16.96
CA LEU A 20 -7.76 5.27 15.57
C LEU A 20 -8.70 4.10 15.28
N THR A 21 -9.83 4.39 14.61
CA THR A 21 -10.78 3.38 14.18
C THR A 21 -10.52 2.94 12.74
N ALA A 22 -10.13 3.87 11.88
CA ALA A 22 -9.83 3.60 10.49
C ALA A 22 -8.70 4.51 10.00
N VAL A 23 -7.90 3.98 9.07
CA VAL A 23 -6.87 4.71 8.33
C VAL A 23 -7.21 4.72 6.85
N SER A 24 -6.75 5.76 6.17
CA SER A 24 -6.74 5.85 4.73
C SER A 24 -5.30 5.93 4.26
N VAL A 25 -4.89 5.03 3.38
CA VAL A 25 -3.56 4.97 2.80
C VAL A 25 -3.63 5.59 1.42
N GLY A 26 -3.13 6.80 1.26
CA GLY A 26 -3.06 7.51 -0.01
C GLY A 26 -1.72 7.25 -0.71
N LEU A 27 -1.76 6.94 -1.99
CA LEU A 27 -0.62 6.85 -2.87
C LEU A 27 -0.74 7.96 -3.92
N GLY A 28 0.34 8.70 -4.15
CA GLY A 28 0.40 9.69 -5.22
C GLY A 28 1.69 9.51 -6.02
N TRP A 29 1.63 9.69 -7.33
CA TRP A 29 2.78 9.60 -8.21
C TRP A 29 2.66 10.53 -9.42
N ASP A 30 3.80 11.04 -9.87
CA ASP A 30 3.88 11.81 -11.11
C ASP A 30 4.51 10.97 -12.21
N VAL A 31 3.92 11.05 -13.41
CA VAL A 31 4.48 10.44 -14.61
C VAL A 31 5.44 11.41 -15.28
N ARG A 32 6.63 10.93 -15.66
CA ARG A 32 7.55 11.73 -16.46
C ARG A 32 6.93 12.03 -17.83
N ALA A 33 6.64 13.30 -18.10
CA ALA A 33 6.03 13.78 -19.34
C ALA A 33 6.75 13.33 -20.64
N THR A 34 8.03 12.95 -20.57
CA THR A 34 8.82 12.47 -21.70
C THR A 34 8.49 11.05 -22.16
N THR A 35 7.81 10.24 -21.34
CA THR A 35 7.66 8.79 -21.59
C THR A 35 6.38 8.42 -22.37
N GLY A 36 5.42 9.34 -22.50
CA GLY A 36 4.30 9.23 -23.47
C GLY A 36 3.37 8.03 -23.31
N GLY A 37 3.44 7.30 -22.19
CA GLY A 37 2.56 6.19 -21.87
C GLY A 37 1.91 6.36 -20.51
N ASP A 38 0.69 5.87 -20.36
CA ASP A 38 -0.04 5.82 -19.10
C ASP A 38 0.72 4.93 -18.11
N PHE A 39 0.95 5.41 -16.89
CA PHE A 39 1.50 4.62 -15.80
C PHE A 39 0.36 4.29 -14.84
N ASP A 40 0.03 3.02 -14.83
CA ASP A 40 -1.02 2.45 -14.03
C ASP A 40 -0.33 1.79 -12.82
N LEU A 41 -0.30 2.49 -11.68
CA LEU A 41 0.25 1.98 -10.43
C LEU A 41 -0.90 1.43 -9.60
N ASP A 42 -0.94 0.12 -9.50
CA ASP A 42 -1.88 -0.61 -8.67
C ASP A 42 -1.35 -0.70 -7.24
N ALA A 43 -1.94 0.01 -6.29
CA ALA A 43 -1.83 -0.29 -4.87
C ALA A 43 -2.74 -1.45 -4.50
N SER A 44 -2.26 -2.25 -3.56
CA SER A 44 -2.99 -3.40 -3.07
C SER A 44 -2.78 -3.51 -1.57
N ALA A 45 -3.68 -4.20 -0.90
CA ALA A 45 -3.62 -4.45 0.53
C ALA A 45 -3.85 -5.93 0.82
N ILE A 46 -2.96 -6.52 1.62
CA ILE A 46 -3.03 -7.94 1.96
C ILE A 46 -3.15 -8.11 3.46
N GLY A 47 -4.27 -8.68 3.91
CA GLY A 47 -4.46 -9.08 5.30
C GLY A 47 -3.67 -10.34 5.62
N LEU A 48 -2.68 -10.22 6.51
CA LEU A 48 -1.81 -11.29 6.98
C LEU A 48 -2.18 -11.74 8.41
N ARG A 49 -2.08 -13.06 8.62
CA ARG A 49 -2.12 -13.69 9.94
C ARG A 49 -0.82 -13.46 10.70
N THR A 50 -0.80 -13.83 11.98
CA THR A 50 0.42 -13.87 12.83
C THR A 50 1.58 -14.66 12.22
N THR A 51 1.29 -15.62 11.31
CA THR A 51 2.29 -16.41 10.58
C THR A 51 2.92 -15.67 9.39
N LYS A 52 2.57 -14.40 9.17
CA LYS A 52 2.92 -13.61 7.97
C LYS A 52 2.44 -14.23 6.66
N LYS A 53 1.37 -15.01 6.71
CA LYS A 53 0.68 -15.57 5.53
C LYS A 53 -0.64 -14.87 5.35
N ALA A 54 -1.09 -14.71 4.11
CA ALA A 54 -2.40 -14.15 3.83
C ALA A 54 -3.50 -14.97 4.52
N LEU A 55 -4.54 -14.28 5.00
CA LEU A 55 -5.64 -14.93 5.70
C LEU A 55 -6.42 -15.88 4.76
N SER A 56 -6.68 -15.40 3.55
CA SER A 56 -7.19 -16.12 2.37
C SER A 56 -6.88 -15.28 1.13
N ASP A 57 -7.04 -15.85 -0.06
CA ASP A 57 -7.12 -15.15 -1.35
C ASP A 57 -8.08 -13.94 -1.31
N SER A 58 -9.22 -14.07 -0.61
CA SER A 58 -10.23 -12.99 -0.54
C SER A 58 -9.79 -11.80 0.33
N TYR A 59 -8.74 -11.96 1.15
CA TYR A 59 -8.14 -10.86 1.93
C TYR A 59 -7.04 -10.12 1.16
N PHE A 60 -6.92 -10.42 -0.13
CA PHE A 60 -6.18 -9.64 -1.09
C PHE A 60 -7.12 -8.62 -1.73
N VAL A 61 -6.97 -7.35 -1.35
CA VAL A 61 -7.73 -6.23 -1.88
C VAL A 61 -6.88 -5.49 -2.91
N PHE A 62 -7.41 -5.30 -4.10
CA PHE A 62 -6.75 -4.69 -5.27
C PHE A 62 -7.82 -4.23 -6.26
N TYR A 63 -7.44 -3.66 -7.40
CA TYR A 63 -8.36 -3.14 -8.42
C TYR A 63 -9.51 -4.10 -8.81
N ASN A 64 -9.27 -5.42 -8.85
CA ASN A 64 -10.30 -6.41 -9.19
C ASN A 64 -11.14 -6.86 -7.98
N ASN A 65 -10.61 -6.69 -6.76
CA ASN A 65 -11.29 -7.02 -5.51
C ASN A 65 -11.27 -5.81 -4.59
N LEU A 66 -12.19 -4.87 -4.81
CA LEU A 66 -12.20 -3.56 -4.15
C LEU A 66 -12.51 -3.63 -2.64
N ARG A 67 -12.94 -4.77 -2.10
CA ARG A 67 -13.30 -4.86 -0.69
C ARG A 67 -13.00 -6.23 -0.10
N SER A 68 -12.46 -6.24 1.12
CA SER A 68 -12.27 -7.50 1.86
C SER A 68 -13.61 -8.09 2.31
N PRO A 69 -13.70 -9.41 2.56
CA PRO A 69 -14.95 -10.07 2.96
C PRO A 69 -15.51 -9.57 4.29
N ASP A 70 -14.66 -9.15 5.24
CA ASP A 70 -15.10 -8.50 6.48
C ASP A 70 -15.51 -7.04 6.26
N GLY A 71 -15.26 -6.49 5.07
CA GLY A 71 -15.51 -5.09 4.75
C GLY A 71 -14.56 -4.11 5.40
N ALA A 72 -13.44 -4.62 5.94
CA ALA A 72 -12.49 -3.87 6.73
C ALA A 72 -11.36 -3.23 5.92
N ILE A 73 -11.16 -3.67 4.68
CA ILE A 73 -10.23 -3.04 3.73
C ILE A 73 -11.07 -2.72 2.51
N GLU A 74 -11.03 -1.47 2.05
CA GLU A 74 -11.80 -0.97 0.92
C GLU A 74 -10.91 -0.10 0.04
N HIS A 75 -10.87 -0.44 -1.24
CA HIS A 75 -10.18 0.30 -2.27
C HIS A 75 -11.10 1.37 -2.84
N THR A 76 -10.70 2.64 -2.78
CA THR A 76 -11.60 3.76 -3.11
C THR A 76 -11.76 3.98 -4.61
N GLY A 77 -10.85 3.45 -5.42
CA GLY A 77 -10.91 3.48 -6.88
C GLY A 77 -9.52 3.35 -7.49
N ASP A 78 -9.44 2.72 -8.66
CA ASP A 78 -8.20 2.56 -9.43
C ASP A 78 -8.01 3.80 -10.33
N ASN A 79 -6.85 4.46 -10.22
CA ASN A 79 -6.45 5.55 -11.10
C ASN A 79 -5.32 5.11 -12.03
N ARG A 80 -5.74 4.71 -13.23
CA ARG A 80 -4.88 4.12 -14.26
C ARG A 80 -3.95 5.09 -14.98
N THR A 81 -4.07 6.38 -14.70
CA THR A 81 -3.38 7.44 -15.44
C THR A 81 -2.41 8.25 -14.58
N GLY A 82 -2.61 8.26 -13.25
CA GLY A 82 -1.97 9.23 -12.37
C GLY A 82 -2.31 10.69 -12.75
N GLU A 83 -3.40 10.91 -13.50
CA GLU A 83 -3.88 12.26 -13.78
C GLU A 83 -4.67 12.75 -12.56
N GLY A 84 -4.02 13.59 -11.74
CA GLY A 84 -4.63 14.18 -10.56
C GLY A 84 -3.61 15.01 -9.76
N GLU A 85 -4.08 16.01 -9.01
CA GLU A 85 -3.27 16.64 -7.98
C GLU A 85 -3.54 15.94 -6.64
N GLY A 86 -2.57 15.20 -6.09
CA GLY A 86 -2.64 14.66 -4.73
C GLY A 86 -2.48 13.15 -4.62
N ASP A 87 -3.45 12.49 -3.98
CA ASP A 87 -3.50 11.02 -3.92
C ASP A 87 -4.23 10.53 -5.16
N ASP A 88 -3.50 9.86 -6.05
CA ASP A 88 -4.07 9.21 -7.22
C ASP A 88 -4.91 7.99 -6.82
N GLU A 89 -4.45 7.27 -5.80
CA GLU A 89 -5.11 6.08 -5.29
C GLU A 89 -5.20 6.09 -3.76
N SER A 90 -6.28 5.54 -3.21
CA SER A 90 -6.44 5.45 -1.76
C SER A 90 -7.09 4.15 -1.32
N ILE A 91 -6.52 3.55 -0.27
CA ILE A 91 -7.03 2.33 0.36
C ILE A 91 -7.43 2.64 1.79
N ASP A 92 -8.71 2.49 2.08
CA ASP A 92 -9.26 2.62 3.42
C ASP A 92 -9.17 1.30 4.18
N VAL A 93 -8.73 1.37 5.42
CA VAL A 93 -8.60 0.23 6.32
C VAL A 93 -9.27 0.55 7.65
N ASP A 94 -10.36 -0.14 7.93
CA ASP A 94 -11.09 -0.11 9.19
C ASP A 94 -10.52 -1.13 10.18
N LEU A 95 -9.82 -0.61 11.19
CA LEU A 95 -9.15 -1.37 12.24
C LEU A 95 -10.13 -2.00 13.23
N VAL A 96 -11.38 -1.51 13.27
CA VAL A 96 -12.43 -2.00 14.17
C VAL A 96 -13.19 -3.15 13.51
N ALA A 97 -13.44 -3.04 12.20
CA ALA A 97 -14.08 -4.10 11.42
C ALA A 97 -13.14 -5.29 11.12
N LEU A 98 -11.83 -5.11 11.30
CA LEU A 98 -10.82 -6.15 11.08
C LEU A 98 -11.03 -7.35 12.01
N THR A 99 -11.10 -8.53 11.40
CA THR A 99 -11.16 -9.80 12.15
C THR A 99 -9.91 -9.99 13.02
N PRO A 100 -10.03 -10.56 14.23
CA PRO A 100 -8.89 -10.81 15.11
C PRO A 100 -7.85 -11.78 14.53
N ASP A 101 -8.16 -12.50 13.46
CA ASP A 101 -7.19 -13.33 12.75
C ASP A 101 -6.16 -12.52 11.94
N VAL A 102 -6.46 -11.26 11.57
CA VAL A 102 -5.53 -10.38 10.86
C VAL A 102 -4.68 -9.62 11.88
N ASP A 103 -3.38 -9.92 11.89
CA ASP A 103 -2.41 -9.31 12.80
C ASP A 103 -1.60 -8.22 12.09
N SER A 104 -1.40 -8.36 10.77
CA SER A 104 -0.67 -7.40 9.95
C SER A 104 -1.32 -7.22 8.59
N ILE A 105 -1.12 -6.06 7.98
CA ILE A 105 -1.62 -5.70 6.66
C ILE A 105 -0.45 -5.11 5.90
N VAL A 106 -0.11 -5.69 4.76
CA VAL A 106 0.94 -5.16 3.89
C VAL A 106 0.33 -4.41 2.72
N PHE A 107 0.99 -3.34 2.31
CA PHE A 107 0.58 -2.51 1.17
C PHE A 107 1.62 -2.62 0.05
N PRO A 108 1.54 -3.67 -0.78
CA PRO A 108 2.28 -3.72 -2.02
C PRO A 108 1.69 -2.77 -3.05
N VAL A 109 2.57 -2.23 -3.90
CA VAL A 109 2.23 -1.44 -5.06
C VAL A 109 2.99 -2.02 -6.24
N SER A 110 2.34 -2.12 -7.38
CA SER A 110 2.93 -2.65 -8.61
C SER A 110 2.51 -1.83 -9.81
N ILE A 111 3.35 -1.83 -10.84
CA ILE A 111 3.02 -1.19 -12.11
C ILE A 111 2.31 -2.22 -12.99
N HIS A 112 1.09 -1.89 -13.40
CA HIS A 112 0.29 -2.70 -14.32
C HIS A 112 1.01 -2.81 -15.68
N ASN A 113 1.07 -4.02 -16.25
CA ASN A 113 1.73 -4.27 -17.55
C ASN A 113 3.19 -3.79 -17.64
N ALA A 114 3.90 -3.69 -16.52
CA ALA A 114 5.29 -3.24 -16.48
C ALA A 114 6.21 -3.97 -17.46
N ASP A 115 6.11 -5.30 -17.54
CA ASP A 115 6.93 -6.13 -18.42
C ASP A 115 6.60 -5.90 -19.91
N ALA A 116 5.31 -5.82 -20.24
CA ALA A 116 4.84 -5.61 -21.60
C ALA A 116 5.14 -4.20 -22.14
N LEU A 117 5.11 -3.20 -21.27
CA LEU A 117 5.38 -1.79 -21.60
C LEU A 117 6.82 -1.36 -21.32
N GLY A 118 7.64 -2.25 -20.74
CA GLY A 118 9.01 -1.93 -20.30
C GLY A 118 9.05 -0.83 -19.23
N GLN A 119 7.97 -0.69 -18.46
CA GLN A 119 7.82 0.32 -17.43
C GLN A 119 8.44 -0.14 -16.11
N ASN A 120 9.00 0.81 -15.36
CA ASN A 120 9.56 0.56 -14.03
C ASN A 120 9.40 1.81 -13.15
N PHE A 121 9.56 1.62 -11.84
CA PHE A 121 9.48 2.72 -10.88
C PHE A 121 10.56 3.80 -11.09
N GLY A 122 11.63 3.53 -11.85
CA GLY A 122 12.62 4.54 -12.24
C GLY A 122 12.10 5.60 -13.22
N GLN A 123 10.95 5.36 -13.86
CA GLN A 123 10.29 6.31 -14.74
C GLN A 123 9.19 7.12 -14.04
N VAL A 124 8.84 6.74 -12.82
CA VAL A 124 7.88 7.44 -11.96
C VAL A 124 8.65 8.45 -11.11
N VAL A 125 8.12 9.66 -10.97
CA VAL A 125 8.72 10.72 -10.15
C VAL A 125 7.75 11.15 -9.05
N ASN A 126 8.27 11.76 -7.99
CA ASN A 126 7.47 12.21 -6.84
C ASN A 126 6.51 11.16 -6.26
N ALA A 127 6.82 9.86 -6.38
CA ALA A 127 5.97 8.83 -5.80
C ALA A 127 6.04 8.90 -4.27
N PHE A 128 4.89 8.96 -3.61
CA PHE A 128 4.80 8.94 -2.15
C PHE A 128 3.62 8.11 -1.70
N ILE A 129 3.75 7.53 -0.52
CA ILE A 129 2.64 6.94 0.23
C ILE A 129 2.45 7.73 1.51
N ARG A 130 1.21 7.90 1.92
CA ARG A 130 0.88 8.47 3.22
C ARG A 130 -0.25 7.69 3.87
N VAL A 131 -0.23 7.69 5.20
CA VAL A 131 -1.25 7.10 6.05
C VAL A 131 -1.92 8.24 6.78
N VAL A 132 -3.23 8.34 6.63
CA VAL A 132 -4.08 9.39 7.15
C VAL A 132 -5.12 8.76 8.07
N ASP A 133 -5.45 9.41 9.18
CA ASP A 133 -6.56 9.03 10.03
C ASP A 133 -7.88 9.37 9.32
N LYS A 134 -8.75 8.38 9.09
CA LYS A 134 -10.02 8.59 8.36
C LYS A 134 -11.04 9.40 9.19
N SER A 135 -10.88 9.43 10.51
CA SER A 135 -11.81 10.10 11.43
C SER A 135 -11.64 11.62 11.43
N ASP A 136 -10.40 12.10 11.33
CA ASP A 136 -10.06 13.53 11.40
C ASP A 136 -9.35 14.05 10.12
N GLY A 137 -8.97 13.17 9.19
CA GLY A 137 -8.21 13.52 7.98
C GLY A 137 -6.75 13.88 8.26
N ARG A 138 -6.23 13.54 9.44
CA ARG A 138 -4.87 13.89 9.86
C ARG A 138 -3.86 12.91 9.30
N GLU A 139 -2.87 13.42 8.57
CA GLU A 139 -1.71 12.62 8.14
C GLU A 139 -0.93 12.14 9.37
N LEU A 140 -0.84 10.81 9.51
CA LEU A 140 -0.13 10.11 10.59
C LEU A 140 1.29 9.80 10.18
N ALA A 141 1.46 9.30 8.95
CA ALA A 141 2.75 8.89 8.42
C ALA A 141 2.85 9.26 6.94
N ARG A 142 4.05 9.58 6.48
CA ARG A 142 4.35 9.78 5.06
C ARG A 142 5.68 9.12 4.74
N PHE A 143 5.76 8.43 3.62
CA PHE A 143 6.98 7.84 3.11
C PHE A 143 7.12 8.21 1.63
N ASP A 144 8.15 8.98 1.32
CA ASP A 144 8.44 9.41 -0.04
C ASP A 144 9.36 8.37 -0.71
N LEU A 145 8.94 7.85 -1.85
CA LEU A 145 9.71 6.93 -2.66
C LEU A 145 10.75 7.73 -3.46
N SER A 146 12.00 7.68 -3.01
CA SER A 146 13.11 8.36 -3.68
C SER A 146 14.00 7.32 -4.37
N GLU A 147 14.08 7.35 -5.71
CA GLU A 147 15.04 6.76 -6.68
C GLU A 147 15.60 5.32 -6.51
N ASP A 148 15.41 4.66 -5.37
CA ASP A 148 15.99 3.37 -5.01
C ASP A 148 15.30 2.18 -5.70
N ALA A 149 14.11 2.36 -6.27
CA ALA A 149 13.33 1.31 -6.94
C ALA A 149 13.46 1.35 -8.48
N SER A 150 14.59 1.85 -9.00
CA SER A 150 14.73 2.19 -10.42
C SER A 150 14.54 1.01 -11.40
N THR A 151 14.64 -0.24 -10.95
CA THR A 151 14.52 -1.43 -11.82
C THR A 151 13.35 -2.34 -11.46
N GLU A 152 12.59 -2.01 -10.43
CA GLU A 152 11.55 -2.89 -9.91
C GLU A 152 10.19 -2.54 -10.50
N THR A 153 9.35 -3.56 -10.64
CA THR A 153 7.99 -3.46 -11.18
C THR A 153 6.93 -3.59 -10.10
N ALA A 154 7.30 -4.12 -8.94
CA ALA A 154 6.47 -4.14 -7.75
C ALA A 154 7.31 -3.88 -6.51
N MET A 155 6.68 -3.37 -5.46
CA MET A 155 7.35 -3.12 -4.19
C MET A 155 6.36 -3.07 -3.02
N VAL A 156 6.83 -3.43 -1.83
CA VAL A 156 6.08 -3.25 -0.58
C VAL A 156 6.45 -1.90 0.02
N PHE A 157 5.51 -0.96 0.01
CA PHE A 157 5.72 0.37 0.58
C PHE A 157 5.78 0.30 2.10
N GLY A 158 4.82 -0.40 2.70
CA GLY A 158 4.78 -0.56 4.15
C GLY A 158 3.92 -1.70 4.63
N GLU A 159 4.06 -1.98 5.92
CA GLU A 159 3.20 -2.88 6.67
C GLU A 159 2.58 -2.14 7.86
N LEU A 160 1.29 -2.33 8.04
CA LEU A 160 0.55 -1.95 9.23
C LEU A 160 0.38 -3.21 10.07
N TYR A 161 1.01 -3.25 11.24
CA TYR A 161 1.01 -4.43 12.09
C TYR A 161 0.52 -4.07 13.48
N ARG A 162 -0.18 -5.02 14.09
CA ARG A 162 -0.64 -4.92 15.45
C ARG A 162 0.46 -5.39 16.39
N ARG A 163 0.71 -4.62 17.45
CA ARG A 163 1.61 -5.01 18.52
C ARG A 163 0.90 -4.89 19.86
N GLY A 164 0.31 -6.00 20.29
CA GLY A 164 -0.56 -6.02 21.47
C GLY A 164 -1.89 -5.34 21.19
N ALA A 165 -2.17 -4.23 21.88
CA ALA A 165 -3.39 -3.45 21.68
C ALA A 165 -3.20 -2.25 20.73
N GLU A 166 -1.98 -2.01 20.25
CA GLU A 166 -1.65 -0.84 19.44
C GLU A 166 -1.36 -1.21 17.98
N TRP A 167 -1.76 -0.35 17.06
CA TRP A 167 -1.41 -0.43 15.64
C TRP A 167 -0.19 0.41 15.33
N LYS A 168 0.71 -0.16 14.52
CA LYS A 168 1.96 0.47 14.11
C LYS A 168 2.09 0.37 12.61
N PHE A 169 2.59 1.43 12.00
CA PHE A 169 2.95 1.43 10.59
C PHE A 169 4.47 1.37 10.46
N ARG A 170 4.94 0.58 9.51
CA ARG A 170 6.35 0.45 9.18
C ARG A 170 6.53 0.64 7.70
N ALA A 171 7.37 1.61 7.33
CA ALA A 171 7.85 1.76 5.97
C ALA A 171 8.87 0.65 5.69
N ILE A 172 8.61 -0.17 4.68
CA ILE A 172 9.49 -1.26 4.26
C ILE A 172 10.33 -0.79 3.08
N GLY A 173 9.69 -0.34 1.99
CA GLY A 173 10.37 0.10 0.77
C GLY A 173 11.18 -1.03 0.10
N GLN A 174 10.64 -2.25 0.07
CA GLN A 174 11.30 -3.42 -0.52
C GLN A 174 10.75 -3.67 -1.93
N GLY A 175 11.61 -3.53 -2.94
CA GLY A 175 11.31 -3.86 -4.32
C GLY A 175 11.31 -5.37 -4.59
N TYR A 176 10.49 -5.79 -5.54
CA TYR A 176 10.33 -7.15 -6.01
C TYR A 176 10.42 -7.17 -7.55
N ALA A 177 11.44 -7.84 -8.08
CA ALA A 177 11.62 -8.03 -9.51
C ALA A 177 10.59 -9.00 -10.13
N SER A 178 10.02 -9.89 -9.31
CA SER A 178 8.99 -10.85 -9.72
C SER A 178 7.57 -10.26 -9.81
N GLY A 179 7.45 -8.93 -9.73
CA GLY A 179 6.17 -8.25 -9.77
C GLY A 179 5.26 -8.55 -8.57
N LEU A 180 3.98 -8.16 -8.71
CA LEU A 180 2.96 -8.40 -7.70
C LEU A 180 2.78 -9.89 -7.43
N GLU A 181 2.84 -10.72 -8.47
CA GLU A 181 2.73 -12.19 -8.39
C GLU A 181 3.76 -12.81 -7.44
N GLY A 182 5.00 -12.33 -7.47
CA GLY A 182 6.04 -12.77 -6.53
C GLY A 182 5.71 -12.42 -5.08
N ILE A 183 5.15 -11.23 -4.86
CA ILE A 183 4.76 -10.75 -3.52
C ILE A 183 3.62 -11.62 -2.97
N VAL A 184 2.53 -11.78 -3.72
CA VAL A 184 1.38 -12.57 -3.29
C VAL A 184 1.75 -14.04 -3.06
N ARG A 185 2.63 -14.62 -3.90
CA ARG A 185 3.17 -15.98 -3.70
C ARG A 185 4.04 -16.11 -2.44
N ASP A 186 4.87 -15.11 -2.13
CA ASP A 186 5.67 -15.08 -0.90
C ASP A 186 4.76 -15.09 0.34
N PHE A 187 3.67 -14.33 0.29
CA PHE A 187 2.64 -14.33 1.33
C PHE A 187 1.69 -15.55 1.30
N GLY A 188 1.87 -16.46 0.34
CA GLY A 188 1.14 -17.73 0.25
C GLY A 188 -0.24 -17.65 -0.40
N ILE A 189 -0.49 -16.62 -1.20
CA ILE A 189 -1.66 -16.53 -2.07
C ILE A 189 -1.33 -17.23 -3.39
N ASP A 190 -2.20 -18.13 -3.81
CA ASP A 190 -2.09 -18.80 -5.10
C ASP A 190 -2.72 -17.89 -6.17
N VAL A 191 -1.87 -17.24 -6.96
CA VAL A 191 -2.25 -16.60 -8.22
C VAL A 191 -2.00 -17.64 -9.33
N GLY A 192 -3.09 -18.30 -9.71
CA GLY A 192 -3.14 -19.35 -10.73
C GLY A 192 -3.71 -18.86 -12.04
#